data_AF-W0IZG9-F1
#
_entry.id   AF-W0IZG9-F1
#
_cell.length_a   1.000
_cell.length_b   1.000
_cell.length_c   1.000
_cell.angle_alpha   90.00
_cell.angle_beta   90.00
_cell.angle_gamma   90.00
#
_symmetry.space_group_name_H-M   'P 1'
#
loop_
_entity.id
_entity.type
_entity.pdbx_description
1 polymer ?
#
loop_
_entity_poly.entity_id
_entity_poly.type
_entity_poly.pdbx_seq_one_letter_code
_entity_poly.pdbx_strand_id
1 'polypeptide(L)'
;MRIVFLPRILFPITIFIFVLSPLHPDALGAGKKRASASKDDEIVMINWKCDDPNPGKQARDAAPSGKDGIVSGRITGGIPGISGTAFSGFTNETSTVSQDIGQQWPDRFALQLWLRNPGNAAVNVIAVGGSTQNASRLWQLQVSGPDANGQRTMTLVWQLHTGQCQTFTSAPFKWEKNTWHHLALSRFNVFIRCKEPGQKKEFGERGAGFRVWLTPAGADEVKFLFGGTTSRALMKPNDKDAQLFTVGATRPGRHKEQPGGCFGGDIDEISLQLGRALYEAHLNPALSP
;
A
#
# COMPACT_ATOMS: atom_id res chain seq x y z
N MET A 1 57.24 11.06 -4.76
CA MET A 1 56.12 10.23 -5.25
C MET A 1 54.82 10.88 -4.76
N ARG A 2 54.12 11.62 -5.62
CA ARG A 2 52.87 12.33 -5.28
C ARG A 2 51.68 11.47 -5.71
N ILE A 3 50.87 11.04 -4.75
CA ILE A 3 49.59 10.38 -5.01
C ILE A 3 48.55 11.49 -5.18
N VAL A 4 47.98 11.60 -6.39
CA VAL A 4 46.85 12.48 -6.69
C VAL A 4 45.58 11.67 -6.50
N PHE A 5 44.78 12.01 -5.49
CA PHE A 5 43.41 11.54 -5.36
C PHE A 5 42.51 12.34 -6.31
N LEU A 6 41.89 11.68 -7.28
CA LEU A 6 40.74 12.24 -8.00
C LEU A 6 39.45 11.96 -7.21
N PRO A 7 38.64 12.99 -6.89
CA PRO A 7 37.31 12.75 -6.35
C PRO A 7 36.40 12.22 -7.46
N ARG A 8 35.70 11.11 -7.18
CA ARG A 8 34.58 10.62 -8.00
C ARG A 8 33.45 11.66 -7.96
N ILE A 9 33.28 12.39 -9.05
CA ILE A 9 32.13 13.25 -9.28
C ILE A 9 30.93 12.34 -9.58
N LEU A 10 30.03 12.20 -8.61
CA LEU A 10 28.68 11.68 -8.84
C LEU A 10 27.91 12.76 -9.61
N PHE A 11 27.66 12.53 -10.89
CA PHE A 11 26.71 13.35 -11.66
C PHE A 11 25.29 13.06 -11.17
N PRO A 12 24.50 14.08 -10.78
CA PRO A 12 23.08 13.89 -10.56
C PRO A 12 22.41 13.62 -11.91
N ILE A 13 21.78 12.46 -12.05
CA ILE A 13 20.87 12.15 -13.16
C ILE A 13 19.63 13.03 -12.94
N THR A 14 19.54 14.13 -13.67
CA THR A 14 18.32 14.94 -13.74
C THR A 14 17.29 14.21 -14.61
N ILE A 15 16.32 13.57 -13.97
CA ILE A 15 15.16 12.97 -14.65
C ILE A 15 14.13 14.07 -14.86
N PHE A 16 13.89 14.45 -16.11
CA PHE A 16 12.74 15.28 -16.47
C PHE A 16 11.50 14.38 -16.58
N ILE A 17 10.62 14.43 -15.58
CA ILE A 17 9.30 13.79 -15.63
C ILE A 17 8.34 14.79 -16.29
N PHE A 18 7.99 14.55 -17.55
CA PHE A 18 6.84 15.24 -18.15
C PHE A 18 5.56 14.56 -17.66
N VAL A 19 4.90 15.19 -16.69
CA VAL A 19 3.52 14.84 -16.30
C VAL A 19 2.60 15.46 -17.34
N LEU A 20 2.16 14.67 -18.32
CA LEU A 20 1.01 15.04 -19.15
C LEU A 20 -0.26 14.91 -18.30
N SER A 21 -1.13 15.92 -18.38
CA SER A 21 -2.48 15.98 -17.81
C SER A 21 -3.35 14.77 -18.20
N PRO A 22 -4.48 14.52 -17.53
CA PRO A 22 -5.08 13.20 -17.43
C PRO A 22 -5.55 12.70 -18.79
N LEU A 23 -5.04 11.53 -19.19
CA LEU A 23 -5.62 10.75 -20.28
C LEU A 23 -7.07 10.42 -19.91
N HIS A 24 -8.01 11.03 -20.64
CA HIS A 24 -9.39 10.55 -20.75
C HIS A 24 -9.40 9.05 -21.09
N PRO A 25 -10.32 8.25 -20.52
CA PRO A 25 -10.31 6.80 -20.65
C PRO A 25 -10.68 6.25 -22.04
N ASP A 26 -11.04 7.09 -23.01
CA ASP A 26 -11.61 6.62 -24.29
C ASP A 26 -10.60 6.47 -25.46
N ALA A 27 -9.30 6.56 -25.20
CA ALA A 27 -8.27 6.36 -26.23
C ALA A 27 -7.68 4.94 -26.29
N LEU A 28 -8.42 3.91 -25.84
CA LEU A 28 -8.08 2.52 -26.14
C LEU A 28 -8.79 2.10 -27.44
N GLY A 29 -8.10 2.39 -28.54
CA GLY A 29 -8.51 1.99 -29.89
C GLY A 29 -8.84 0.49 -29.98
N ALA A 30 -9.93 0.23 -30.71
CA ALA A 30 -10.43 -1.07 -31.08
C ALA A 30 -9.34 -1.96 -31.70
N GLY A 31 -8.74 -2.81 -30.88
CA GLY A 31 -7.93 -3.94 -31.28
C GLY A 31 -8.46 -5.19 -30.58
N LYS A 32 -9.49 -5.82 -31.16
CA LYS A 32 -9.98 -7.14 -30.73
C LYS A 32 -8.88 -8.19 -30.95
N LYS A 33 -7.93 -8.30 -30.03
CA LYS A 33 -7.33 -9.59 -29.68
C LYS A 33 -7.97 -10.01 -28.38
N ARG A 34 -8.78 -11.07 -28.43
CA ARG A 34 -9.25 -11.77 -27.23
C ARG A 34 -8.00 -12.08 -26.40
N ALA A 35 -7.83 -11.39 -25.29
CA ALA A 35 -6.89 -11.80 -24.26
C ALA A 35 -7.39 -13.16 -23.79
N SER A 36 -6.69 -14.23 -24.20
CA SER A 36 -6.83 -15.52 -23.57
C SER A 36 -6.49 -15.32 -22.10
N ALA A 37 -7.45 -15.54 -21.20
CA ALA A 37 -7.18 -15.65 -19.77
C ALA A 37 -6.12 -16.74 -19.61
N SER A 38 -4.89 -16.34 -19.30
CA SER A 38 -3.85 -17.29 -18.94
C SER A 38 -4.25 -17.92 -17.61
N LYS A 39 -3.93 -19.20 -17.43
CA LYS A 39 -4.17 -20.00 -16.23
C LYS A 39 -3.63 -19.40 -14.91
N ASP A 40 -2.93 -18.26 -14.98
CA ASP A 40 -2.25 -17.57 -13.87
C ASP A 40 -3.00 -16.31 -13.34
N ASP A 41 -4.23 -16.03 -13.80
CA ASP A 41 -5.07 -14.92 -13.27
C ASP A 41 -5.91 -15.36 -12.05
N GLU A 42 -5.44 -16.30 -11.23
CA GLU A 42 -6.13 -16.67 -9.99
C GLU A 42 -6.05 -15.51 -9.00
N ILE A 43 -7.19 -14.83 -8.78
CA ILE A 43 -7.29 -13.75 -7.82
C ILE A 43 -7.30 -14.37 -6.42
N VAL A 44 -6.15 -14.32 -5.74
CA VAL A 44 -6.12 -14.62 -4.30
C VAL A 44 -6.76 -13.45 -3.56
N MET A 45 -7.80 -13.75 -2.81
CA MET A 45 -8.53 -12.80 -2.00
C MET A 45 -8.39 -13.17 -0.52
N ILE A 46 -7.95 -12.19 0.27
CA ILE A 46 -8.04 -12.22 1.73
C ILE A 46 -9.12 -11.21 2.10
N ASN A 47 -10.04 -11.59 2.99
CA ASN A 47 -11.13 -10.76 3.46
C ASN A 47 -11.39 -11.00 4.95
N TRP A 48 -10.80 -10.19 5.82
CA TRP A 48 -11.03 -10.24 7.26
C TRP A 48 -12.07 -9.20 7.68
N LYS A 49 -13.24 -9.68 8.10
CA LYS A 49 -14.37 -8.85 8.53
C LYS A 49 -14.21 -8.20 9.90
N CYS A 50 -13.25 -8.64 10.70
CA CYS A 50 -13.01 -8.12 12.05
C CYS A 50 -14.20 -8.22 13.05
N ASP A 51 -15.24 -8.99 12.71
CA ASP A 51 -16.48 -9.14 13.49
C ASP A 51 -16.37 -10.05 14.73
N ASP A 52 -15.24 -10.74 14.94
CA ASP A 52 -15.11 -11.63 16.10
C ASP A 52 -14.89 -10.79 17.38
N PRO A 53 -15.82 -10.82 18.36
CA PRO A 53 -15.66 -10.05 19.60
C PRO A 53 -14.49 -10.54 20.46
N ASN A 54 -14.04 -11.77 20.25
CA ASN A 54 -12.89 -12.37 20.93
C ASN A 54 -11.97 -13.01 19.89
N PRO A 55 -11.25 -12.22 19.09
CA PRO A 55 -10.51 -12.72 17.93
C PRO A 55 -9.34 -13.65 18.29
N GLY A 56 -9.15 -14.02 19.56
CA GLY A 56 -8.20 -15.02 20.02
C GLY A 56 -6.83 -14.83 19.39
N LYS A 57 -6.47 -15.75 18.49
CA LYS A 57 -5.25 -15.67 17.65
C LYS A 57 -5.53 -15.54 16.15
N GLN A 58 -6.79 -15.41 15.74
CA GLN A 58 -7.20 -15.49 14.33
C GLN A 58 -8.23 -14.41 13.93
N ALA A 59 -8.00 -13.80 12.79
CA ALA A 59 -8.96 -12.99 12.04
C ALA A 59 -9.50 -13.87 10.92
N ARG A 60 -10.76 -14.32 11.03
CA ARG A 60 -11.31 -15.28 10.07
C ARG A 60 -11.42 -14.69 8.68
N ASP A 61 -10.97 -15.44 7.68
CA ASP A 61 -11.14 -15.09 6.28
C ASP A 61 -12.54 -15.46 5.79
N ALA A 62 -13.27 -14.47 5.28
CA ALA A 62 -14.56 -14.65 4.65
C ALA A 62 -14.44 -14.98 3.15
N ALA A 63 -13.23 -14.91 2.58
CA ALA A 63 -12.98 -15.30 1.20
C ALA A 63 -12.86 -16.83 1.04
N PRO A 64 -13.12 -17.38 -0.16
CA PRO A 64 -12.95 -18.82 -0.43
C PRO A 64 -11.55 -19.36 -0.19
N SER A 65 -10.54 -18.48 -0.08
CA SER A 65 -9.15 -18.87 0.13
C SER A 65 -8.87 -19.43 1.53
N GLY A 66 -9.73 -19.10 2.52
CA GLY A 66 -9.60 -19.56 3.91
C GLY A 66 -8.30 -19.10 4.59
N LYS A 67 -7.75 -17.96 4.17
CA LYS A 67 -6.48 -17.41 4.66
C LYS A 67 -6.72 -16.57 5.91
N ASP A 68 -7.02 -17.23 7.02
CA ASP A 68 -7.15 -16.57 8.32
C ASP A 68 -5.90 -15.74 8.67
N GLY A 69 -6.13 -14.53 9.17
CA GLY A 69 -5.07 -13.66 9.66
C GLY A 69 -4.62 -14.08 11.05
N ILE A 70 -3.32 -14.16 11.29
CA ILE A 70 -2.75 -14.39 12.61
C ILE A 70 -2.79 -13.07 13.39
N VAL A 71 -3.58 -13.06 14.46
CA VAL A 71 -3.70 -11.92 15.39
C VAL A 71 -2.61 -12.03 16.45
N SER A 72 -1.81 -10.97 16.61
CA SER A 72 -0.74 -10.85 17.59
C SER A 72 -0.89 -9.57 18.40
N GLY A 73 -0.41 -9.59 19.66
CA GLY A 73 -0.54 -8.48 20.59
C GLY A 73 -1.86 -8.48 21.36
N ARG A 74 -2.24 -7.31 21.89
CA ARG A 74 -3.47 -7.12 22.69
C ARG A 74 -4.59 -6.53 21.82
N ILE A 75 -4.83 -7.15 20.67
CA ILE A 75 -5.94 -6.77 19.79
C ILE A 75 -7.23 -7.34 20.36
N THR A 76 -8.27 -6.53 20.41
CA THR A 76 -9.61 -6.91 20.85
C THR A 76 -10.61 -6.66 19.73
N GLY A 77 -11.68 -7.45 19.66
CA GLY A 77 -12.81 -7.18 18.78
C GLY A 77 -14.03 -6.67 19.54
N GLY A 78 -15.18 -6.59 18.87
CA GLY A 78 -16.46 -6.33 19.53
C GLY A 78 -16.78 -4.86 19.76
N ILE A 79 -15.90 -3.94 19.37
CA ILE A 79 -16.22 -2.51 19.35
C ILE A 79 -17.08 -2.19 18.11
N PRO A 80 -17.94 -1.16 18.14
CA PRO A 80 -18.73 -0.78 16.96
C PRO A 80 -17.85 -0.50 15.74
N GLY A 81 -18.06 -1.29 14.69
CA GLY A 81 -17.39 -1.22 13.39
C GLY A 81 -18.19 -0.44 12.35
N ILE A 82 -17.75 -0.52 11.10
CA ILE A 82 -18.47 0.04 9.96
C ILE A 82 -19.64 -0.86 9.53
N SER A 83 -19.44 -2.18 9.63
CA SER A 83 -20.36 -3.22 9.17
C SER A 83 -20.58 -4.32 10.21
N GLY A 84 -20.59 -3.96 11.49
CA GLY A 84 -20.70 -4.90 12.60
C GLY A 84 -19.78 -4.50 13.73
N THR A 85 -18.73 -5.28 13.96
CA THR A 85 -17.69 -4.95 14.94
C THR A 85 -16.32 -4.84 14.31
N ALA A 86 -15.45 -4.01 14.89
CA ALA A 86 -14.10 -3.79 14.40
C ALA A 86 -13.04 -4.32 15.38
N PHE A 87 -11.81 -4.43 14.87
CA PHE A 87 -10.64 -4.66 15.70
C PHE A 87 -10.08 -3.34 16.26
N SER A 88 -9.69 -3.40 17.53
CA SER A 88 -9.02 -2.33 18.26
C SER A 88 -7.76 -2.83 18.95
N GLY A 89 -7.03 -1.97 19.64
CA GLY A 89 -5.89 -2.36 20.46
C GLY A 89 -4.55 -2.43 19.72
N PHE A 90 -4.45 -1.82 18.54
CA PHE A 90 -3.21 -1.66 17.76
C PHE A 90 -2.22 -0.68 18.42
N THR A 91 -1.76 -0.99 19.63
CA THR A 91 -1.11 -0.03 20.56
C THR A 91 0.41 -0.16 20.65
N ASN A 92 1.00 -1.15 19.98
CA ASN A 92 2.45 -1.32 19.90
C ASN A 92 2.86 -1.98 18.59
N GLU A 93 4.16 -1.99 18.30
CA GLU A 93 4.75 -2.51 17.05
C GLU A 93 4.54 -4.02 16.80
N THR A 94 4.00 -4.74 17.77
CA THR A 94 3.68 -6.18 17.66
C THR A 94 2.19 -6.47 17.58
N SER A 95 1.35 -5.44 17.73
CA SER A 95 -0.10 -5.56 17.63
C SER A 95 -0.49 -5.61 16.17
N THR A 96 -0.61 -6.80 15.60
CA THR A 96 -0.73 -7.01 14.16
C THR A 96 -1.77 -8.05 13.82
N VAL A 97 -2.35 -7.94 12.62
CA VAL A 97 -3.00 -9.05 11.93
C VAL A 97 -2.16 -9.35 10.69
N SER A 98 -1.73 -10.59 10.51
CA SER A 98 -0.76 -10.93 9.47
C SER A 98 -1.04 -12.28 8.82
N GLN A 99 -0.70 -12.42 7.54
CA GLN A 99 -0.87 -13.67 6.83
C GLN A 99 0.10 -13.84 5.67
N ASP A 100 0.57 -15.07 5.48
CA ASP A 100 1.37 -15.44 4.32
C ASP A 100 0.45 -15.54 3.08
N ILE A 101 0.74 -14.71 2.08
CA ILE A 101 -0.01 -14.69 0.83
C ILE A 101 0.27 -15.92 -0.03
N GLY A 102 1.30 -16.72 0.27
CA GLY A 102 1.61 -18.02 -0.34
C GLY A 102 2.12 -17.92 -1.77
N GLN A 103 2.39 -16.70 -2.22
CA GLN A 103 2.89 -16.38 -3.55
C GLN A 103 3.71 -15.09 -3.51
N GLN A 104 4.47 -14.84 -4.57
CA GLN A 104 5.14 -13.54 -4.71
C GLN A 104 4.10 -12.44 -4.89
N TRP A 105 4.43 -11.23 -4.41
CA TRP A 105 3.57 -10.07 -4.64
C TRP A 105 3.38 -9.86 -6.14
N PRO A 106 2.13 -9.97 -6.64
CA PRO A 106 1.85 -9.86 -8.05
C PRO A 106 2.04 -8.42 -8.53
N ASP A 107 2.20 -8.30 -9.83
CA ASP A 107 2.30 -7.04 -10.56
C ASP A 107 1.13 -6.08 -10.39
N ARG A 108 -0.01 -6.61 -9.96
CA ARG A 108 -1.23 -5.88 -9.66
C ARG A 108 -1.77 -6.37 -8.33
N PHE A 109 -2.08 -5.47 -7.42
CA PHE A 109 -2.84 -5.81 -6.22
C PHE A 109 -3.69 -4.63 -5.77
N ALA A 110 -4.68 -4.93 -4.95
CA ALA A 110 -5.58 -3.96 -4.37
C ALA A 110 -5.81 -4.26 -2.90
N LEU A 111 -5.57 -3.26 -2.05
CA LEU A 111 -5.90 -3.28 -0.63
C LEU A 111 -7.06 -2.32 -0.38
N GLN A 112 -8.04 -2.77 0.40
CA GLN A 112 -9.14 -1.97 0.92
C GLN A 112 -9.29 -2.28 2.41
N LEU A 113 -9.55 -1.26 3.21
CA LEU A 113 -9.88 -1.41 4.64
C LEU A 113 -10.55 -0.15 5.16
N TRP A 114 -11.29 -0.29 6.24
CA TRP A 114 -11.85 0.81 7.00
C TRP A 114 -10.97 1.13 8.20
N LEU A 115 -10.76 2.41 8.43
CA LEU A 115 -9.87 2.93 9.46
C LEU A 115 -10.60 3.98 10.30
N ARG A 116 -10.55 3.85 11.62
CA ARG A 116 -10.97 4.90 12.55
C ARG A 116 -9.74 5.59 13.12
N ASN A 117 -9.66 6.91 12.91
CA ASN A 117 -8.48 7.69 13.30
C ASN A 117 -8.14 7.55 14.80
N PRO A 118 -6.91 7.13 15.15
CA PRO A 118 -6.48 7.02 16.55
C PRO A 118 -6.51 8.34 17.32
N GLY A 119 -6.38 9.48 16.64
CA GLY A 119 -6.17 10.79 17.26
C GLY A 119 -4.84 10.93 18.02
N ASN A 120 -3.91 9.98 17.89
CA ASN A 120 -2.62 10.02 18.57
C ASN A 120 -1.58 10.87 17.80
N ALA A 121 -0.51 11.30 18.48
CA ALA A 121 0.48 12.22 17.92
C ALA A 121 1.66 11.54 17.17
N ALA A 122 1.67 10.21 17.07
CA ALA A 122 2.79 9.45 16.52
C ALA A 122 2.62 9.17 15.00
N VAL A 123 3.71 8.76 14.34
CA VAL A 123 3.61 8.13 13.02
C VAL A 123 2.96 6.76 13.19
N ASN A 124 1.94 6.49 12.38
CA ASN A 124 1.11 5.31 12.48
C ASN A 124 1.30 4.44 11.24
N VAL A 125 1.76 3.20 11.44
CA VAL A 125 1.87 2.23 10.35
C VAL A 125 0.52 1.54 10.18
N ILE A 126 -0.01 1.58 8.96
CA ILE A 126 -1.33 1.04 8.61
C ILE A 126 -1.19 -0.38 8.08
N ALA A 127 -0.39 -0.58 7.04
CA ALA A 127 -0.23 -1.86 6.39
C ALA A 127 1.14 -2.00 5.73
N VAL A 128 1.61 -3.23 5.61
CA VAL A 128 2.92 -3.59 5.05
C VAL A 128 2.76 -4.83 4.17
N GLY A 129 3.43 -4.82 3.03
CA GLY A 129 3.69 -6.02 2.24
C GLY A 129 5.17 -6.35 2.22
N GLY A 130 5.51 -7.56 2.64
CA GLY A 130 6.89 -8.03 2.75
C GLY A 130 7.27 -8.46 4.17
N SER A 131 8.49 -8.95 4.32
CA SER A 131 8.95 -9.71 5.49
C SER A 131 8.93 -8.97 6.81
N THR A 132 9.03 -9.74 7.90
CA THR A 132 9.16 -9.25 9.28
C THR A 132 10.54 -8.62 9.56
N GLN A 133 10.80 -8.33 10.83
CA GLN A 133 11.92 -7.54 11.36
C GLN A 133 13.26 -7.69 10.59
N ASN A 134 13.88 -6.56 10.24
CA ASN A 134 15.16 -6.45 9.50
C ASN A 134 15.18 -6.95 8.05
N ALA A 135 14.07 -7.45 7.51
CA ALA A 135 14.02 -7.89 6.13
C ALA A 135 13.43 -6.81 5.19
N SER A 136 13.63 -7.01 3.89
CA SER A 136 13.16 -6.08 2.86
C SER A 136 11.63 -6.14 2.80
N ARG A 137 10.99 -4.99 3.05
CA ARG A 137 9.55 -4.82 2.82
C ARG A 137 9.37 -4.22 1.45
N LEU A 138 8.51 -4.84 0.65
CA LEU A 138 8.22 -4.37 -0.69
C LEU A 138 7.49 -3.02 -0.63
N TRP A 139 6.53 -2.90 0.29
CA TRP A 139 5.83 -1.65 0.50
C TRP A 139 5.37 -1.47 1.94
N GLN A 140 5.26 -0.21 2.37
CA GLN A 140 4.72 0.19 3.66
C GLN A 140 3.83 1.42 3.48
N LEU A 141 2.62 1.37 4.02
CA LEU A 141 1.71 2.50 4.07
C LEU A 141 1.60 3.01 5.51
N GLN A 142 1.82 4.30 5.68
CA GLN A 142 1.83 4.97 6.98
C GLN A 142 1.19 6.35 6.91
N VAL A 143 0.72 6.84 8.06
CA VAL A 143 0.24 8.21 8.23
C VAL A 143 1.08 8.91 9.28
N SER A 144 1.39 10.18 9.07
CA SER A 144 2.14 10.99 10.03
C SER A 144 1.30 11.27 11.29
N GLY A 145 1.99 11.68 12.35
CA GLY A 145 1.34 12.45 13.42
C GLY A 145 0.70 13.73 12.86
N PRO A 146 -0.24 14.33 13.60
CA PRO A 146 -0.79 15.63 13.27
C PRO A 146 0.30 16.72 13.40
N ASP A 147 0.31 17.65 12.46
CA ASP A 147 1.10 18.88 12.56
C ASP A 147 0.44 19.88 13.53
N ALA A 148 1.00 21.09 13.64
CA ALA A 148 0.48 22.14 14.51
C ALA A 148 -0.97 22.57 14.18
N ASN A 149 -1.44 22.31 12.95
CA ASN A 149 -2.79 22.60 12.48
C ASN A 149 -3.71 21.36 12.53
N GLY A 150 -3.23 20.24 13.10
CA GLY A 150 -3.97 18.99 13.12
C GLY A 150 -3.98 18.24 11.78
N GLN A 151 -3.20 18.67 10.79
CA GLN A 151 -3.13 18.03 9.47
C GLN A 151 -2.15 16.87 9.50
N ARG A 152 -2.42 15.86 8.67
CA ARG A 152 -1.58 14.67 8.52
C ARG A 152 -1.17 14.51 7.07
N THR A 153 -0.13 13.72 6.86
CA THR A 153 0.27 13.25 5.54
C THR A 153 0.24 11.73 5.53
N MET A 154 -0.12 11.15 4.40
CA MET A 154 -0.04 9.71 4.18
C MET A 154 1.10 9.43 3.23
N THR A 155 1.87 8.39 3.54
CA THR A 155 3.06 8.02 2.82
C THR A 155 3.02 6.55 2.43
N LEU A 156 3.19 6.29 1.14
CA LEU A 156 3.53 4.97 0.62
C LEU A 156 5.03 4.92 0.36
N VAL A 157 5.71 3.99 1.02
CA VAL A 157 7.10 3.65 0.74
C VAL A 157 7.09 2.40 -0.10
N TRP A 158 7.69 2.47 -1.28
CA TRP A 158 7.97 1.33 -2.15
C TRP A 158 9.46 1.04 -2.13
N GLN A 159 9.83 -0.22 -1.97
CA GLN A 159 11.23 -0.61 -1.93
C GLN A 159 11.49 -1.86 -2.79
N LEU A 160 12.58 -1.80 -3.54
CA LEU A 160 13.14 -2.93 -4.25
C LEU A 160 14.09 -3.73 -3.35
N HIS A 161 14.22 -5.03 -3.65
CA HIS A 161 15.19 -5.93 -3.01
C HIS A 161 16.64 -5.41 -3.07
N THR A 162 16.96 -4.57 -4.06
CA THR A 162 18.26 -3.90 -4.20
C THR A 162 18.52 -2.80 -3.17
N GLY A 163 17.54 -2.49 -2.31
CA GLY A 163 17.60 -1.42 -1.33
C GLY A 163 17.21 -0.04 -1.88
N GLN A 164 16.79 0.05 -3.15
CA GLN A 164 16.24 1.29 -3.70
C GLN A 164 14.85 1.53 -3.13
N CYS A 165 14.67 2.68 -2.48
CA CYS A 165 13.40 3.12 -1.92
C CYS A 165 12.85 4.31 -2.71
N GLN A 166 11.54 4.32 -2.90
CA GLN A 166 10.81 5.45 -3.42
C GLN A 166 9.63 5.76 -2.51
N THR A 167 9.43 7.03 -2.22
CA THR A 167 8.40 7.49 -1.29
C THR A 167 7.41 8.37 -2.05
N PHE A 168 6.12 8.10 -1.86
CA PHE A 168 5.03 8.90 -2.37
C PHE A 168 4.25 9.43 -1.17
N THR A 169 4.12 10.74 -1.05
CA THR A 169 3.47 11.38 0.09
C THR A 169 2.32 12.27 -0.39
N SER A 170 1.20 12.22 0.31
CA SER A 170 0.05 13.08 0.04
C SER A 170 0.35 14.55 0.33
N ALA A 171 -0.47 15.44 -0.22
CA ALA A 171 -0.65 16.75 0.40
C ALA A 171 -1.16 16.58 1.85
N PRO A 172 -0.91 17.55 2.74
CA PRO A 172 -1.52 17.57 4.06
C PRO A 172 -3.05 17.51 3.97
N PHE A 173 -3.68 16.73 4.85
CA PHE A 173 -5.13 16.61 4.94
C PHE A 173 -5.57 16.53 6.41
N LYS A 174 -6.81 16.97 6.68
CA LYS A 174 -7.42 16.82 7.99
C LYS A 174 -8.05 15.43 8.08
N TRP A 175 -7.62 14.64 9.06
CA TRP A 175 -8.29 13.40 9.45
C TRP A 175 -8.97 13.64 10.78
N GLU A 176 -10.30 13.67 10.80
CA GLU A 176 -11.04 13.92 12.03
C GLU A 176 -10.89 12.74 12.99
N LYS A 177 -10.82 13.03 14.29
CA LYS A 177 -10.63 12.00 15.31
C LYS A 177 -11.89 11.13 15.39
N ASN A 178 -11.71 9.83 15.59
CA ASN A 178 -12.81 8.87 15.78
C ASN A 178 -13.79 8.76 14.59
N THR A 179 -13.41 9.19 13.38
CA THR A 179 -14.24 9.04 12.18
C THR A 179 -13.72 7.91 11.30
N TRP A 180 -14.65 7.11 10.78
CA TRP A 180 -14.36 6.03 9.84
C TRP A 180 -14.01 6.58 8.47
N HIS A 181 -12.95 6.05 7.88
CA HIS A 181 -12.54 6.34 6.50
C HIS A 181 -12.24 5.03 5.78
N HIS A 182 -12.72 4.92 4.54
CA HIS A 182 -12.35 3.86 3.64
C HIS A 182 -11.00 4.22 2.98
N LEU A 183 -9.99 3.39 3.24
CA LEU A 183 -8.70 3.46 2.60
C LEU A 183 -8.64 2.43 1.47
N ALA A 184 -8.26 2.88 0.27
CA ALA A 184 -7.94 2.00 -0.85
C ALA A 184 -6.53 2.28 -1.37
N LEU A 185 -5.77 1.21 -1.64
CA LEU A 185 -4.46 1.24 -2.30
C LEU A 185 -4.51 0.31 -3.51
N SER A 186 -4.11 0.81 -4.68
CA SER A 186 -4.01 0.05 -5.91
C SER A 186 -2.59 0.10 -6.46
N ARG A 187 -2.01 -1.07 -6.72
CA ARG A 187 -0.82 -1.22 -7.56
C ARG A 187 -1.22 -1.73 -8.94
N PHE A 188 -0.66 -1.13 -9.98
CA PHE A 188 -0.81 -1.56 -11.36
C PHE A 188 0.50 -1.47 -12.14
N ASN A 189 0.58 -2.19 -13.25
CA ASN A 189 1.70 -2.08 -14.19
C ASN A 189 1.56 -0.82 -15.03
N VAL A 190 2.68 -0.13 -15.25
CA VAL A 190 2.78 0.99 -16.18
C VAL A 190 3.89 0.73 -17.18
N PHE A 191 3.74 1.28 -18.38
CA PHE A 191 4.82 1.31 -19.36
C PHE A 191 5.38 2.73 -19.42
N ILE A 192 6.64 2.88 -19.04
CA ILE A 192 7.31 4.18 -18.97
C ILE A 192 8.24 4.31 -20.16
N ARG A 193 8.12 5.42 -20.88
CA ARG A 193 9.08 5.77 -21.94
C ARG A 193 10.25 6.50 -21.31
N CYS A 194 11.42 5.92 -21.44
CA CYS A 194 12.68 6.43 -20.93
C CYS A 194 13.52 6.96 -22.09
N LYS A 195 14.17 8.10 -21.87
CA LYS A 195 15.19 8.65 -22.77
C LYS A 195 16.41 9.01 -21.96
N GLU A 196 17.49 8.28 -22.16
CA GLU A 196 18.77 8.61 -21.52
C GLU A 196 19.39 9.86 -22.15
N PRO A 197 20.08 10.71 -21.35
CA PRO A 197 20.83 11.83 -21.88
C PRO A 197 21.82 11.38 -22.97
N GLY A 198 21.74 11.99 -24.14
CA GLY A 198 22.60 11.65 -25.29
C GLY A 198 22.09 10.51 -26.18
N GLN A 199 21.02 9.79 -25.80
CA GLN A 199 20.42 8.80 -26.68
C GLN A 199 19.40 9.41 -27.66
N LYS A 200 19.49 9.00 -28.93
CA LYS A 200 18.55 9.41 -30.00
C LYS A 200 17.21 8.67 -29.95
N LYS A 201 17.18 7.48 -29.36
CA LYS A 201 15.98 6.63 -29.30
C LYS A 201 15.46 6.56 -27.87
N GLU A 202 14.14 6.63 -27.74
CA GLU A 202 13.46 6.27 -26.51
C GLU A 202 13.39 4.75 -26.40
N PHE A 203 13.46 4.23 -25.18
CA PHE A 203 13.15 2.84 -24.89
C PHE A 203 12.00 2.79 -23.89
N GLY A 204 11.25 1.69 -23.92
CA GLY A 204 10.18 1.47 -22.96
C GLY A 204 10.60 0.53 -21.85
N GLU A 205 10.26 0.88 -20.62
CA GLU A 205 10.51 0.07 -19.43
C GLU A 205 9.19 -0.25 -18.73
N ARG A 206 9.08 -1.44 -18.15
CA ARG A 206 7.95 -1.80 -17.27
C ARG A 206 8.18 -1.22 -15.89
N GLY A 207 7.25 -0.37 -15.47
CA GLY A 207 7.22 0.24 -14.16
C GLY A 207 6.01 -0.17 -13.32
N ALA A 208 5.93 0.40 -12.13
CA ALA A 208 4.81 0.23 -11.21
C ALA A 208 4.13 1.59 -11.00
N GLY A 209 2.81 1.58 -11.02
CA GLY A 209 1.96 2.70 -10.67
C GLY A 209 1.21 2.41 -9.37
N PHE A 210 1.02 3.47 -8.57
CA PHE A 210 0.26 3.41 -7.33
C PHE A 210 -0.81 4.50 -7.31
N ARG A 211 -1.95 4.18 -6.70
CA ARG A 211 -3.00 5.13 -6.35
C ARG A 211 -3.51 4.82 -4.96
N VAL A 212 -3.69 5.86 -4.16
CA VAL A 212 -4.21 5.80 -2.80
C VAL A 212 -5.40 6.75 -2.70
N TRP A 213 -6.49 6.25 -2.14
CA TRP A 213 -7.70 6.99 -1.83
C TRP A 213 -8.00 6.86 -0.34
N LEU A 214 -8.47 7.94 0.28
CA LEU A 214 -8.91 7.93 1.67
C LEU A 214 -10.21 8.73 1.76
N THR A 215 -11.32 8.01 1.87
CA THR A 215 -12.66 8.60 1.74
C THR A 215 -13.39 8.50 3.07
N PRO A 216 -13.89 9.61 3.65
CA PRO A 216 -14.74 9.55 4.85
C PRO A 216 -15.97 8.66 4.64
N ALA A 217 -16.41 7.97 5.69
CA ALA A 217 -17.67 7.25 5.68
C ALA A 217 -18.83 8.18 5.28
N GLY A 218 -19.69 7.72 4.38
CA GLY A 218 -20.84 8.49 3.90
C GLY A 218 -20.50 9.67 2.98
N ALA A 219 -19.27 9.78 2.47
CA ALA A 219 -18.95 10.79 1.46
C ALA A 219 -19.61 10.44 0.11
N ASP A 220 -20.14 11.46 -0.58
CA ASP A 220 -20.81 11.32 -1.88
C ASP A 220 -19.85 10.98 -3.03
N GLU A 221 -18.54 11.13 -2.81
CA GLU A 221 -17.52 10.92 -3.82
C GLU A 221 -16.26 10.33 -3.19
N VAL A 222 -15.61 9.45 -3.97
CA VAL A 222 -14.30 8.90 -3.63
C VAL A 222 -13.26 10.01 -3.60
N LYS A 223 -12.45 10.05 -2.52
CA LYS A 223 -11.40 11.07 -2.37
C LYS A 223 -10.03 10.48 -2.69
N PHE A 224 -9.54 10.81 -3.89
CA PHE A 224 -8.16 10.54 -4.28
C PHE A 224 -7.20 11.33 -3.40
N LEU A 225 -6.20 10.65 -2.83
CA LEU A 225 -5.25 11.26 -1.93
C LEU A 225 -3.91 11.52 -2.63
N PHE A 226 -3.32 10.49 -3.25
CA PHE A 226 -2.10 10.63 -4.05
C PHE A 226 -1.85 9.39 -4.92
N GLY A 227 -0.89 9.52 -5.83
CA GLY A 227 -0.40 8.43 -6.66
C GLY A 227 0.95 8.76 -7.26
N GLY A 228 1.53 7.80 -7.97
CA GLY A 228 2.81 7.99 -8.62
C GLY A 228 3.28 6.76 -9.37
N THR A 229 4.36 6.92 -10.13
CA THR A 229 4.94 5.86 -10.95
C THR A 229 6.43 5.72 -10.71
N THR A 230 6.96 4.51 -10.92
CA THR A 230 8.39 4.21 -10.87
C THR A 230 8.80 3.37 -12.07
N SER A 231 9.92 3.70 -12.72
CA SER A 231 10.42 2.97 -13.90
C SER A 231 10.97 1.58 -13.57
N ARG A 232 11.18 1.25 -12.29
CA ARG A 232 11.90 0.05 -11.88
C ARG A 232 11.01 -0.91 -11.11
N ALA A 233 10.11 -1.61 -11.82
CA ALA A 233 9.21 -2.58 -11.21
C ALA A 233 9.68 -4.04 -11.27
N LEU A 234 10.79 -4.32 -11.96
CA LEU A 234 11.30 -5.68 -12.06
C LEU A 234 11.78 -6.16 -10.69
N MET A 235 10.86 -6.78 -9.95
CA MET A 235 11.21 -7.66 -8.85
C MET A 235 12.01 -8.80 -9.45
N LYS A 236 13.32 -8.85 -9.17
CA LYS A 236 14.01 -10.13 -9.29
C LYS A 236 13.59 -10.97 -8.10
N PRO A 237 13.06 -12.17 -8.33
CA PRO A 237 12.63 -13.05 -7.26
C PRO A 237 13.85 -13.44 -6.44
N ASN A 238 13.88 -13.09 -5.16
CA ASN A 238 14.59 -13.91 -4.20
C ASN A 238 13.91 -13.91 -2.83
N ASP A 239 13.76 -15.14 -2.36
CA ASP A 239 13.41 -15.65 -1.04
C ASP A 239 12.05 -15.31 -0.42
N LYS A 240 11.45 -16.38 0.12
CA LYS A 240 10.07 -16.57 0.61
C LYS A 240 9.59 -15.55 1.64
N ASP A 241 10.51 -14.77 2.19
CA ASP A 241 10.27 -13.74 3.19
C ASP A 241 9.44 -12.56 2.66
N ALA A 242 9.44 -12.30 1.34
CA ALA A 242 8.66 -11.21 0.74
C ALA A 242 7.13 -11.41 0.76
N GLN A 243 6.60 -12.54 1.24
CA GLN A 243 5.21 -12.97 1.02
C GLN A 243 4.27 -12.73 2.22
N LEU A 244 4.67 -11.92 3.20
CA LEU A 244 3.80 -11.58 4.32
C LEU A 244 2.97 -10.32 4.02
N PHE A 245 1.67 -10.38 4.31
CA PHE A 245 0.80 -9.22 4.41
C PHE A 245 0.54 -8.94 5.89
N THR A 246 0.71 -7.70 6.34
CA THR A 246 0.52 -7.31 7.75
C THR A 246 -0.24 -6.00 7.85
N VAL A 247 -1.15 -5.91 8.79
CA VAL A 247 -1.97 -4.72 9.09
C VAL A 247 -1.82 -4.34 10.57
N GLY A 248 -1.86 -3.03 10.82
CA GLY A 248 -2.05 -2.44 12.14
C GLY A 248 -0.78 -2.05 12.88
N ALA A 249 0.35 -2.72 12.64
CA ALA A 249 1.63 -2.30 13.19
C ALA A 249 2.81 -2.99 12.49
N THR A 250 4.00 -2.48 12.76
CA THR A 250 5.24 -3.18 12.42
C THR A 250 6.41 -2.61 13.22
N ARG A 251 7.46 -3.41 13.43
CA ARG A 251 8.77 -2.92 13.92
C ARG A 251 9.47 -2.09 12.84
N PRO A 252 10.54 -1.34 13.13
CA PRO A 252 11.32 -0.68 12.09
C PRO A 252 11.83 -1.65 11.02
N GLY A 253 11.75 -1.21 9.76
CA GLY A 253 12.33 -1.91 8.61
C GLY A 253 13.84 -1.67 8.52
N ARG A 254 14.49 -2.29 7.53
CA ARG A 254 15.94 -2.12 7.29
C ARG A 254 16.32 -0.69 6.90
N HIS A 255 15.38 0.06 6.32
CA HIS A 255 15.61 1.38 5.77
C HIS A 255 14.93 2.45 6.62
N LYS A 256 15.57 3.62 6.74
CA LYS A 256 15.07 4.76 7.55
C LYS A 256 13.70 5.25 7.09
N GLU A 257 13.37 5.05 5.81
CA GLU A 257 12.08 5.41 5.23
C GLU A 257 10.94 4.53 5.73
N GLN A 258 11.24 3.36 6.34
CA GLN A 258 10.27 2.40 6.88
C GLN A 258 10.33 2.37 8.41
N PRO A 259 9.87 3.44 9.11
CA PRO A 259 9.85 3.47 10.56
C PRO A 259 8.95 2.36 11.11
N GLY A 260 9.23 1.97 12.36
CA GLY A 260 8.31 1.18 13.15
C GLY A 260 7.17 2.04 13.66
N GLY A 261 6.08 1.39 14.04
CA GLY A 261 4.95 2.06 14.63
C GLY A 261 3.73 1.16 14.70
N CYS A 262 2.65 1.74 15.21
CA CYS A 262 1.36 1.09 15.29
C CYS A 262 0.26 2.08 14.89
N PHE A 263 -0.83 1.55 14.34
CA PHE A 263 -1.94 2.35 13.87
C PHE A 263 -2.59 3.10 15.03
N GLY A 264 -2.77 2.44 16.17
CA GLY A 264 -3.36 3.01 17.38
C GLY A 264 -4.88 3.19 17.35
N GLY A 265 -5.49 3.12 16.17
CA GLY A 265 -6.93 3.29 15.96
C GLY A 265 -7.61 1.94 15.76
N ASP A 266 -8.77 1.98 15.11
CA ASP A 266 -9.58 0.80 14.85
C ASP A 266 -9.58 0.45 13.37
N ILE A 267 -9.61 -0.84 13.07
CA ILE A 267 -9.53 -1.37 11.72
C ILE A 267 -10.68 -2.35 11.49
N ASP A 268 -11.30 -2.23 10.34
CA ASP A 268 -12.42 -3.06 9.94
C ASP A 268 -12.32 -3.45 8.45
N GLU A 269 -13.02 -4.52 8.06
CA GLU A 269 -13.27 -4.87 6.64
C GLU A 269 -11.98 -4.92 5.78
N ILE A 270 -10.98 -5.67 6.23
CA ILE A 270 -9.67 -5.76 5.57
C ILE A 270 -9.77 -6.69 4.36
N SER A 271 -9.64 -6.14 3.16
CA SER A 271 -9.63 -6.88 1.89
C SER A 271 -8.33 -6.69 1.13
N LEU A 272 -7.63 -7.77 0.79
CA LEU A 272 -6.50 -7.79 -0.14
C LEU A 272 -6.83 -8.67 -1.35
N GLN A 273 -6.76 -8.11 -2.55
CA GLN A 273 -6.95 -8.81 -3.82
C GLN A 273 -5.65 -8.80 -4.61
N LEU A 274 -5.09 -9.99 -4.82
CA LEU A 274 -3.85 -10.22 -5.55
C LEU A 274 -4.18 -10.51 -7.02
N GLY A 275 -3.43 -9.95 -7.95
CA GLY A 275 -3.67 -10.07 -9.40
C GLY A 275 -4.64 -9.02 -9.97
N ARG A 276 -5.31 -8.23 -9.11
CA ARG A 276 -6.26 -7.18 -9.52
C ARG A 276 -5.76 -5.78 -9.15
N ALA A 277 -5.99 -4.81 -10.03
CA ALA A 277 -5.85 -3.39 -9.72
C ALA A 277 -7.22 -2.73 -9.54
N LEU A 278 -7.34 -1.81 -8.59
CA LEU A 278 -8.51 -0.93 -8.47
C LEU A 278 -8.32 0.34 -9.30
N TYR A 279 -9.44 0.81 -9.85
CA TYR A 279 -9.59 2.10 -10.50
C TYR A 279 -10.75 2.82 -9.80
N GLU A 280 -10.86 4.12 -10.01
CA GLU A 280 -11.89 4.93 -9.34
C GLU A 280 -13.31 4.43 -9.62
N ALA A 281 -13.61 3.94 -10.82
CA ALA A 281 -14.90 3.32 -11.14
C ALA A 281 -15.20 2.02 -10.37
N HIS A 282 -14.20 1.39 -9.76
CA HIS A 282 -14.38 0.25 -8.85
C HIS A 282 -14.66 0.69 -7.40
N LEU A 283 -14.50 1.98 -7.11
CA LEU A 283 -14.78 2.62 -5.84
C LEU A 283 -16.11 3.38 -6.03
N ASN A 284 -17.23 2.81 -5.59
CA ASN A 284 -18.55 3.37 -5.89
C ASN A 284 -18.92 4.52 -4.91
N PRO A 285 -19.72 5.53 -5.29
CA PRO A 285 -19.96 6.80 -4.56
C PRO A 285 -20.93 6.71 -3.38
N ALA A 286 -21.34 5.50 -2.98
CA ALA A 286 -22.11 5.25 -1.77
C ALA A 286 -21.26 4.42 -0.80
N LEU A 287 -20.04 4.89 -0.48
CA LEU A 287 -19.11 4.26 0.47
C LEU A 287 -19.68 4.35 1.89
N SER A 288 -20.80 3.68 2.13
CA SER A 288 -21.29 3.18 3.40
C SER A 288 -22.60 2.40 3.21
N PRO A 289 -22.98 1.50 4.14
CA PRO A 289 -22.59 1.48 5.55
C PRO A 289 -21.11 1.20 5.77
#